data_AF-U5W5L2-F1
#
_entry.id   AF-U5W5L2-F1
#
_cell.length_a   1.000
_cell.length_b   1.000
_cell.length_c   1.000
_cell.angle_alpha   90.00
_cell.angle_beta   90.00
_cell.angle_gamma   90.00
#
_symmetry.space_group_name_H-M   'P 1'
#
loop_
_entity.id
_entity.type
_entity.pdbx_description
1 polymer ?
#
loop_
_entity_poly.entity_id
_entity_poly.type
_entity_poly.pdbx_seq_one_letter_code
_entity_poly.pdbx_strand_id
1 'polypeptide(L)'
;MFRLIQLQAQHGVPRIGIDPDGYGSERAALARYRETPDTFSGIGRFDPAGRLAEIIMDTVCGPPGDCPDPAVVVNAVTFQRLCDNHSFGLEVLTLPELALHLGVVVRMAPAMARSGRHAAPDESHSASNRIAREFSAHVDDPVWRMELCAELARTPAAVNGLLIGVGALSHRDVLDLYPALCALGTQLPGGVHADLVRATVRPLSPAGVTALRLGL
;
A
#
# COMPACT_ATOMS: atom_id res chain seq x y z
N MET A 1 -19.20 16.69 14.13
CA MET A 1 -17.97 17.53 14.13
C MET A 1 -16.77 16.63 14.37
N PHE A 2 -15.59 16.96 13.83
CA PHE A 2 -14.36 16.18 14.04
C PHE A 2 -13.31 17.04 14.74
N ARG A 3 -12.50 16.45 15.62
CA ARG A 3 -11.37 17.13 16.30
C ARG A 3 -10.20 16.17 16.42
N LEU A 4 -8.98 16.69 16.46
CA LEU A 4 -7.82 15.86 16.75
C LEU A 4 -7.85 15.45 18.23
N ILE A 5 -7.37 14.24 18.51
CA ILE A 5 -7.30 13.73 19.87
C ILE A 5 -5.89 13.25 20.20
N GLN A 6 -5.53 13.38 21.46
CA GLN A 6 -4.32 12.83 22.02
C GLN A 6 -4.70 11.79 23.07
N LEU A 7 -4.18 10.58 22.94
CA LEU A 7 -4.31 9.54 23.95
C LEU A 7 -3.07 9.58 24.83
N GLN A 8 -3.28 9.64 26.14
CA GLN A 8 -2.20 9.63 27.11
C GLN A 8 -2.50 8.60 28.19
N ALA A 9 -1.54 7.74 28.50
CA ALA A 9 -1.62 6.89 29.68
C ALA A 9 -1.19 7.72 30.89
N GLN A 10 -2.15 8.19 31.71
CA GLN A 10 -1.84 8.89 32.95
C GLN A 10 -2.13 7.95 34.13
N HIS A 11 -1.07 7.45 34.79
CA HIS A 11 -1.15 6.45 35.87
C HIS A 11 -1.90 5.16 35.46
N GLY A 12 -1.71 4.71 34.21
CA GLY A 12 -2.39 3.51 33.68
C GLY A 12 -3.85 3.72 33.29
N VAL A 13 -4.38 4.94 33.40
CA VAL A 13 -5.72 5.29 32.91
C VAL A 13 -5.58 6.07 31.59
N PRO A 14 -6.23 5.63 30.51
CA PRO A 14 -6.20 6.37 29.25
C PRO A 14 -6.99 7.67 29.41
N ARG A 15 -6.37 8.79 29.03
CA ARG A 15 -7.02 10.10 28.93
C ARG A 15 -7.05 10.57 27.50
N ILE A 16 -8.14 11.24 27.15
CA ILE A 16 -8.37 11.79 25.81
C ILE A 16 -8.23 13.32 25.92
N GLY A 17 -7.11 13.84 25.44
CA GLY A 17 -6.95 15.26 25.13
C GLY A 17 -7.67 15.57 23.83
N ILE A 18 -8.34 16.72 23.76
CA ILE A 18 -9.10 17.16 22.58
C ILE A 18 -8.50 18.47 22.12
N ASP A 19 -8.11 18.53 20.86
CA ASP A 19 -7.65 19.76 20.24
C ASP A 19 -8.81 20.78 20.12
N PRO A 20 -8.58 22.07 20.39
CA PRO A 20 -9.63 23.09 20.30
C PRO A 20 -10.16 23.26 18.88
N ASP A 21 -9.36 22.95 17.85
CA ASP A 21 -9.76 23.14 16.47
C ASP A 21 -10.75 22.07 16.01
N GLY A 22 -11.87 22.56 15.48
CA GLY A 22 -12.92 21.73 14.91
C GLY A 22 -12.83 21.66 13.39
N TYR A 23 -13.03 20.47 12.85
CA TYR A 23 -13.12 20.21 11.41
C TYR A 23 -14.55 19.83 11.01
N GLY A 24 -14.97 20.37 9.87
CA GLY A 24 -16.28 20.07 9.28
C GLY A 24 -16.39 18.67 8.66
N SER A 25 -15.27 17.97 8.44
CA SER A 25 -15.24 16.63 7.86
C SER A 25 -14.09 15.77 8.39
N GLU A 26 -14.28 14.45 8.36
CA GLU A 26 -13.25 13.45 8.70
C GLU A 26 -12.00 13.63 7.83
N ARG A 27 -12.19 13.88 6.53
CA ARG A 27 -11.10 14.07 5.57
C ARG A 27 -10.22 15.28 5.94
N ALA A 28 -10.82 16.40 6.32
CA ALA A 28 -10.06 17.59 6.72
C ALA A 28 -9.26 17.34 8.00
N ALA A 29 -9.87 16.64 8.97
CA ALA A 29 -9.17 16.25 10.20
C ALA A 29 -8.02 15.27 9.93
N LEU A 30 -8.20 14.27 9.04
CA LEU A 30 -7.15 13.33 8.63
C LEU A 30 -5.99 14.02 7.91
N ALA A 31 -6.28 14.98 7.03
CA ALA A 31 -5.24 15.76 6.36
C ALA A 31 -4.38 16.50 7.40
N ARG A 32 -5.02 17.18 8.36
CA ARG A 32 -4.31 17.91 9.39
C ARG A 32 -3.55 16.99 10.35
N TYR A 33 -4.16 15.88 10.75
CA TYR A 33 -3.52 14.85 11.58
C TYR A 33 -2.18 14.40 10.99
N ARG A 34 -2.15 14.14 9.67
CA ARG A 34 -0.96 13.66 8.95
C ARG A 34 0.14 14.72 8.80
N GLU A 35 -0.20 16.00 8.88
CA GLU A 35 0.79 17.10 8.90
C GLU A 35 1.48 17.22 10.26
N THR A 36 0.85 16.77 11.35
CA THR A 36 1.36 16.91 12.72
C THR A 36 1.23 15.60 13.53
N PRO A 37 1.89 14.52 13.09
CA PRO A 37 1.64 13.17 13.60
C PRO A 37 2.15 12.91 15.02
N ASP A 38 3.21 13.59 15.43
CA ASP A 38 3.84 13.36 16.74
C ASP A 38 3.03 13.95 17.90
N THR A 39 2.04 14.78 17.60
CA THR A 39 1.24 15.50 18.60
C THR A 39 -0.07 14.78 18.93
N PHE A 40 -0.57 13.94 18.03
CA PHE A 40 -1.92 13.39 18.11
C PHE A 40 -1.94 11.87 17.90
N SER A 41 -2.93 11.22 18.50
CA SER A 41 -3.12 9.76 18.43
C SER A 41 -4.23 9.37 17.44
N GLY A 42 -5.09 10.31 17.03
CA GLY A 42 -6.14 10.09 16.05
C GLY A 42 -7.14 11.24 15.97
N ILE A 43 -8.35 10.94 15.49
CA ILE A 43 -9.44 11.91 15.32
C ILE A 43 -10.66 11.44 16.11
N GLY A 44 -11.25 12.35 16.88
CA GLY A 44 -12.54 12.14 17.53
C GLY A 44 -13.69 12.67 16.68
N ARG A 45 -14.72 11.85 16.47
CA ARG A 45 -16.03 12.29 15.94
C ARG A 45 -16.96 12.58 17.11
N PHE A 46 -17.52 13.79 17.12
CA PHE A 46 -18.42 14.26 18.17
C PHE A 46 -19.87 14.30 17.66
N ASP A 47 -20.79 13.87 18.52
CA ASP A 47 -22.23 13.96 18.30
C ASP A 47 -22.72 15.43 18.39
N PRO A 48 -23.99 15.72 18.02
CA PRO A 48 -24.54 17.08 18.13
C PRO A 48 -24.59 17.63 19.56
N ALA A 49 -24.55 16.76 20.58
CA ALA A 49 -24.51 17.15 21.98
C ALA A 49 -23.07 17.43 22.48
N GLY A 50 -22.05 17.32 21.61
CA GLY A 50 -20.65 17.57 21.95
C GLY A 50 -19.97 16.41 22.66
N ARG A 51 -20.55 15.21 22.65
CA ARG A 51 -19.93 14.01 23.25
C ARG A 51 -19.11 13.27 22.20
N LEU A 52 -17.96 12.74 22.63
CA LEU A 52 -17.13 11.88 21.78
C LEU A 52 -17.89 10.59 21.47
N ALA A 53 -18.23 10.38 20.21
CA ALA A 53 -19.00 9.24 19.75
C ALA A 53 -18.10 8.13 19.18
N GLU A 54 -16.95 8.49 18.61
CA GLU A 54 -16.06 7.56 17.92
C GLU A 54 -14.65 8.12 17.83
N ILE A 55 -13.66 7.24 17.87
CA ILE A 55 -12.26 7.51 17.61
C ILE A 55 -11.86 6.84 16.29
N ILE A 56 -11.19 7.61 15.45
CA ILE A 56 -10.77 7.24 14.12
C ILE A 56 -9.24 7.32 14.11
N MET A 57 -8.58 6.17 14.00
CA MET A 57 -7.12 6.06 13.94
C MET A 57 -6.65 5.94 12.48
N ASP A 58 -5.50 6.51 12.14
CA ASP A 58 -4.99 6.40 10.77
C ASP A 58 -4.50 4.96 10.47
N THR A 59 -4.49 4.57 9.21
CA THR A 59 -4.21 3.19 8.77
C THR A 59 -2.74 2.87 8.69
N VAL A 60 -1.85 3.86 8.77
CA VAL A 60 -0.40 3.68 8.58
C VAL A 60 0.28 3.34 9.91
N CYS A 61 1.29 2.48 9.90
CA CYS A 61 2.10 2.19 11.08
C CYS A 61 2.97 3.41 11.46
N GLY A 62 2.94 3.79 12.74
CA GLY A 62 3.72 4.91 13.26
C GLY A 62 3.33 6.28 12.69
N PRO A 63 4.19 7.29 12.91
CA PRO A 63 4.10 8.56 12.20
C PRO A 63 4.16 8.33 10.67
N PRO A 64 3.40 9.10 9.87
CA PRO A 64 3.52 9.11 8.42
C PRO A 64 4.98 9.25 7.99
N GLY A 65 5.50 8.26 7.28
CA GLY A 65 6.89 8.24 6.77
C GLY A 65 7.83 7.26 7.48
N ASP A 66 7.51 6.81 8.71
CA ASP A 66 8.34 5.84 9.44
C ASP A 66 8.15 4.42 8.91
N CYS A 67 6.90 4.02 8.66
CA CYS A 67 6.57 2.70 8.16
C CYS A 67 5.36 2.75 7.22
N PRO A 68 5.48 2.28 5.96
CA PRO A 68 4.36 2.31 5.02
C PRO A 68 3.33 1.20 5.27
N ASP A 69 3.62 0.25 6.16
CA ASP A 69 2.77 -0.90 6.40
C ASP A 69 1.46 -0.52 7.11
N PRO A 70 0.37 -1.26 6.86
CA PRO A 70 -0.88 -1.03 7.54
C PRO A 70 -0.73 -1.33 9.04
N ALA A 71 -1.22 -0.42 9.87
CA ALA A 71 -1.37 -0.66 11.29
C ALA A 71 -2.50 -1.66 11.54
N VAL A 72 -2.24 -2.61 12.43
CA VAL A 72 -3.19 -3.67 12.80
C VAL A 72 -3.48 -3.68 14.30
N VAL A 73 -2.54 -3.15 15.09
CA VAL A 73 -2.63 -3.05 16.55
C VAL A 73 -2.10 -1.70 17.02
N VAL A 74 -2.22 -1.44 18.32
CA VAL A 74 -1.79 -0.21 18.97
C VAL A 74 -0.95 -0.56 20.20
N ASN A 75 0.13 0.15 20.47
CA ASN A 75 0.90 -0.01 21.70
C ASN A 75 0.01 0.30 22.93
N ALA A 76 -0.01 -0.59 23.93
CA ALA A 76 -0.88 -0.47 25.10
C ALA A 76 -0.55 0.74 26.00
N VAL A 77 0.68 1.25 25.93
CA VAL A 77 1.19 2.34 26.78
C VAL A 77 1.18 3.67 26.05
N THR A 78 1.75 3.69 24.83
CA THR A 78 1.93 4.94 24.07
C THR A 78 0.77 5.24 23.13
N PHE A 79 -0.14 4.28 22.93
CA PHE A 79 -1.21 4.34 21.94
C PHE A 79 -0.72 4.58 20.50
N GLN A 80 0.55 4.28 20.23
CA GLN A 80 1.12 4.35 18.89
C GLN A 80 0.59 3.20 18.04
N ARG A 81 0.21 3.50 16.79
CA ARG A 81 -0.27 2.53 15.80
C ARG A 81 0.91 1.69 15.30
N LEU A 82 0.75 0.37 15.25
CA LEU A 82 1.82 -0.58 14.89
C LEU A 82 1.35 -1.59 13.84
N CYS A 83 2.22 -1.91 12.88
CA CYS A 83 2.07 -3.08 11.99
C CYS A 83 2.57 -4.35 12.69
N ASP A 84 2.36 -5.51 12.06
CA ASP A 84 2.80 -6.80 12.59
C ASP A 84 4.30 -6.79 12.97
N ASN A 85 5.15 -6.23 12.12
CA ASN A 85 6.60 -6.18 12.34
C ASN A 85 6.98 -5.30 13.55
N HIS A 86 6.38 -4.11 13.67
CA HIS A 86 6.68 -3.17 14.76
C HIS A 86 5.99 -3.54 16.07
N SER A 87 5.09 -4.53 16.07
CA SER A 87 4.43 -5.02 17.28
C SER A 87 5.24 -6.05 18.06
N PHE A 88 6.28 -6.63 17.45
CA PHE A 88 7.01 -7.76 18.04
C PHE A 88 7.66 -7.40 19.38
N GLY A 89 7.30 -8.15 20.43
CA GLY A 89 7.84 -7.97 21.78
C GLY A 89 7.29 -6.76 22.55
N LEU A 90 6.29 -6.07 22.01
CA LEU A 90 5.59 -4.97 22.69
C LEU A 90 4.26 -5.43 23.27
N GLU A 91 3.83 -4.75 24.33
CA GLU A 91 2.47 -4.87 24.82
C GLU A 91 1.54 -4.10 23.89
N VAL A 92 0.59 -4.81 23.26
CA VAL A 92 -0.28 -4.25 22.23
C VAL A 92 -1.75 -4.53 22.53
N LEU A 93 -2.60 -3.63 22.04
CA LEU A 93 -4.05 -3.73 22.04
C LEU A 93 -4.53 -3.79 20.60
N THR A 94 -5.43 -4.71 20.33
CA THR A 94 -6.28 -4.67 19.14
C THR A 94 -7.26 -3.48 19.24
N LEU A 95 -7.81 -3.04 18.10
CA LEU A 95 -8.82 -1.95 18.12
C LEU A 95 -10.04 -2.26 19.01
N PRO A 96 -10.61 -3.48 19.00
CA PRO A 96 -11.69 -3.83 19.93
C PRO A 96 -11.28 -3.73 21.40
N GLU A 97 -10.07 -4.16 21.77
CA GLU A 97 -9.57 -4.05 23.14
C GLU A 97 -9.38 -2.60 23.55
N LEU A 98 -8.83 -1.78 22.65
CA LEU A 98 -8.71 -0.33 22.88
C LEU A 98 -10.09 0.32 23.04
N ALA A 99 -11.07 -0.06 22.24
CA ALA A 99 -12.44 0.46 22.35
C ALA A 99 -13.08 0.12 23.71
N LEU A 100 -12.88 -1.10 24.19
CA LEU A 100 -13.32 -1.51 25.53
C LEU A 100 -12.60 -0.71 26.62
N HIS A 101 -11.29 -0.48 26.46
CA HIS A 101 -10.49 0.25 27.42
C HIS A 101 -10.87 1.75 27.50
N LEU A 102 -11.25 2.35 26.38
CA LEU A 102 -11.66 3.75 26.28
C LEU A 102 -13.16 3.99 26.53
N GLY A 103 -13.98 2.95 26.45
CA GLY A 103 -15.45 3.07 26.52
C GLY A 103 -16.06 3.81 25.33
N VAL A 104 -15.34 3.90 24.21
CA VAL A 104 -15.74 4.60 22.98
C VAL A 104 -15.41 3.71 21.79
N VAL A 105 -16.23 3.75 20.74
CA VAL A 105 -15.97 3.01 19.50
C VAL A 105 -14.67 3.49 18.89
N VAL A 106 -13.75 2.56 18.59
CA VAL A 106 -12.51 2.83 17.88
C VAL A 106 -12.54 2.10 16.56
N ARG A 107 -12.20 2.80 15.48
CA ARG A 107 -11.99 2.19 14.17
C ARG A 107 -10.77 2.77 13.49
N MET A 108 -10.27 2.06 12.47
CA MET A 108 -9.42 2.70 11.49
C MET A 108 -10.22 3.71 10.67
N ALA A 109 -9.55 4.77 10.24
CA ALA A 109 -9.95 5.58 9.11
C ALA A 109 -10.27 4.63 7.96
N PRO A 110 -11.31 4.92 7.14
CA PRO A 110 -11.45 4.19 5.90
C PRO A 110 -10.09 4.33 5.22
N ALA A 111 -9.49 3.19 4.87
CA ALA A 111 -8.36 3.22 3.95
C ALA A 111 -8.86 4.10 2.83
N MET A 112 -8.28 5.28 2.68
CA MET A 112 -8.60 6.10 1.53
C MET A 112 -8.24 5.16 0.41
N ALA A 113 -9.25 4.62 -0.29
CA ALA A 113 -9.03 4.01 -1.58
C ALA A 113 -8.11 5.02 -2.23
N ARG A 114 -6.85 4.63 -2.51
CA ARG A 114 -5.90 5.47 -3.24
C ARG A 114 -6.75 6.05 -4.34
N SER A 115 -7.07 7.35 -4.21
CA SER A 115 -8.19 7.93 -4.94
C SER A 115 -7.99 7.54 -6.38
N GLY A 116 -8.96 6.83 -6.93
CA GLY A 116 -8.80 6.13 -8.20
C GLY A 116 -8.10 7.01 -9.23
N ARG A 117 -7.20 6.38 -9.98
CA ARG A 117 -6.58 6.85 -11.23
C ARG A 117 -5.59 8.02 -11.20
N HIS A 118 -5.45 8.85 -10.17
CA HIS A 118 -4.60 10.06 -10.27
C HIS A 118 -3.81 10.52 -9.02
N ALA A 119 -3.51 9.66 -8.05
CA ALA A 119 -2.52 10.00 -7.01
C ALA A 119 -1.10 9.88 -7.59
N ALA A 120 -0.26 10.90 -7.36
CA ALA A 120 1.04 11.14 -7.97
C ALA A 120 1.89 9.86 -8.16
N PRO A 121 2.62 9.72 -9.28
CA PRO A 121 3.43 8.55 -9.55
C PRO A 121 4.51 8.44 -8.49
N ASP A 122 4.30 7.51 -7.57
CA ASP A 122 5.39 6.74 -7.00
C ASP A 122 6.24 6.27 -8.20
N GLU A 123 7.50 6.69 -8.29
CA GLU A 123 8.35 6.46 -9.47
C GLU A 123 8.46 4.96 -9.82
N SER A 124 8.20 4.09 -8.85
CA SER A 124 8.12 2.64 -9.03
C SER A 124 6.80 2.17 -9.72
N HIS A 125 5.70 2.89 -9.52
CA HIS A 125 4.41 2.62 -10.16
C HIS A 125 4.31 3.28 -11.55
N SER A 126 5.04 4.36 -11.83
CA SER A 126 5.11 4.93 -13.17
C SER A 126 5.76 3.97 -14.15
N ALA A 127 6.87 3.34 -13.77
CA ALA A 127 7.55 2.29 -14.53
C ALA A 127 6.58 1.14 -14.84
N SER A 128 5.95 0.56 -13.81
CA SER A 128 4.99 -0.55 -13.97
C SER A 128 3.83 -0.18 -14.91
N ASN A 129 3.22 0.99 -14.72
CA ASN A 129 2.09 1.44 -15.54
C ASN A 129 2.49 1.81 -16.98
N ARG A 130 3.72 2.31 -17.16
CA ARG A 130 4.28 2.60 -18.48
C ARG A 130 4.51 1.30 -19.23
N ILE A 131 5.27 0.38 -18.65
CA ILE A 131 5.57 -0.93 -19.23
C ILE A 131 4.28 -1.65 -19.61
N ALA A 132 3.29 -1.72 -18.71
CA ALA A 132 2.03 -2.40 -18.98
C ALA A 132 1.24 -1.79 -20.16
N ARG A 133 1.29 -0.47 -20.35
CA ARG A 133 0.58 0.24 -21.44
C ARG A 133 1.31 0.15 -22.78
N GLU A 134 2.63 0.19 -22.75
CA GLU A 134 3.48 0.24 -23.94
C GLU A 134 3.81 -1.16 -24.48
N PHE A 135 3.70 -2.20 -23.64
CA PHE A 135 4.19 -3.56 -23.95
C PHE A 135 3.78 -4.07 -25.33
N SER A 136 2.47 -4.12 -25.63
CA SER A 136 1.97 -4.69 -26.88
C SER A 136 2.39 -3.90 -28.13
N ALA A 137 2.64 -2.60 -27.98
CA ALA A 137 3.02 -1.73 -29.09
C ALA A 137 4.53 -1.75 -29.36
N HIS A 138 5.34 -2.12 -28.36
CA HIS A 138 6.79 -1.93 -28.41
C HIS A 138 7.61 -3.22 -28.21
N VAL A 139 7.01 -4.34 -27.83
CA VAL A 139 7.77 -5.58 -27.57
C VAL A 139 8.55 -6.08 -28.79
N ASP A 140 8.13 -5.76 -30.02
CA ASP A 140 8.87 -6.09 -31.24
C ASP A 140 10.16 -5.27 -31.41
N ASP A 141 10.25 -4.10 -30.80
CA ASP A 141 11.42 -3.22 -30.86
C ASP A 141 12.55 -3.75 -29.95
N PRO A 142 13.70 -4.18 -30.52
CA PRO A 142 14.83 -4.68 -29.74
C PRO A 142 15.43 -3.62 -28.80
N VAL A 143 15.39 -2.34 -29.16
CA VAL A 143 15.93 -1.26 -28.33
C VAL A 143 15.05 -1.09 -27.09
N TRP A 144 13.74 -1.05 -27.30
CA TRP A 144 12.78 -0.97 -26.19
C TRP A 144 12.88 -2.18 -25.25
N ARG A 145 13.06 -3.41 -25.76
CA ARG A 145 13.29 -4.59 -24.92
C ARG A 145 14.56 -4.47 -24.06
N MET A 146 15.64 -3.91 -24.61
CA MET A 146 16.88 -3.67 -23.85
C MET A 146 16.66 -2.64 -22.74
N GLU A 147 15.95 -1.53 -23.04
CA GLU A 147 15.60 -0.50 -22.06
C GLU A 147 14.71 -1.05 -20.94
N LEU A 148 13.70 -1.85 -21.31
CA LEU A 148 12.84 -2.58 -20.38
C LEU A 148 13.67 -3.46 -19.45
N CYS A 149 14.60 -4.28 -19.98
CA CYS A 149 15.43 -5.15 -19.15
C CYS A 149 16.32 -4.34 -18.19
N ALA A 150 16.90 -3.22 -18.65
CA ALA A 150 17.69 -2.32 -17.81
C ALA A 150 16.84 -1.63 -16.73
N GLU A 151 15.57 -1.34 -17.00
CA GLU A 151 14.62 -0.81 -16.02
C GLU A 151 14.22 -1.87 -14.99
N LEU A 152 13.89 -3.09 -15.42
CA LEU A 152 13.56 -4.21 -14.54
C LEU A 152 14.72 -4.58 -13.60
N ALA A 153 15.97 -4.45 -14.08
CA ALA A 153 17.16 -4.68 -13.27
C ALA A 153 17.34 -3.62 -12.15
N ARG A 154 16.97 -2.35 -12.44
CA ARG A 154 17.08 -1.24 -11.48
C ARG A 154 15.89 -1.16 -10.53
N THR A 155 14.71 -1.58 -10.99
CA THR A 155 13.45 -1.44 -10.26
C THR A 155 12.71 -2.79 -10.25
N PRO A 156 13.04 -3.70 -9.30
CA PRO A 156 12.41 -5.02 -9.24
C PRO A 156 10.87 -4.97 -9.13
N ALA A 157 10.31 -3.93 -8.50
CA ALA A 157 8.86 -3.73 -8.41
C ALA A 157 8.17 -3.52 -9.77
N ALA A 158 8.93 -3.12 -10.81
CA ALA A 158 8.42 -2.90 -12.17
C ALA A 158 8.07 -4.20 -12.91
N VAL A 159 8.46 -5.37 -12.39
CA VAL A 159 8.07 -6.69 -12.92
C VAL A 159 6.55 -6.83 -12.99
N ASN A 160 5.80 -6.20 -12.08
CA ASN A 160 4.34 -6.19 -12.16
C ASN A 160 3.83 -5.58 -13.48
N GLY A 161 4.51 -4.56 -14.00
CA GLY A 161 4.18 -3.98 -15.31
C GLY A 161 4.36 -4.98 -16.45
N LEU A 162 5.43 -5.78 -16.42
CA LEU A 162 5.68 -6.86 -17.38
C LEU A 162 4.57 -7.93 -17.30
N LEU A 163 4.23 -8.38 -16.10
CA LEU A 163 3.16 -9.38 -15.89
C LEU A 163 1.81 -8.89 -16.43
N ILE A 164 1.47 -7.63 -16.17
CA ILE A 164 0.22 -7.03 -16.65
C ILE A 164 0.26 -6.87 -18.17
N GLY A 165 1.35 -6.36 -18.75
CA GLY A 165 1.50 -6.16 -20.18
C GLY A 165 1.40 -7.46 -20.97
N VAL A 166 2.13 -8.50 -20.55
CA VAL A 166 2.06 -9.84 -21.17
C VAL A 166 0.69 -10.49 -20.94
N GLY A 167 0.11 -10.33 -19.75
CA GLY A 167 -1.21 -10.86 -19.41
C GLY A 167 -2.35 -10.22 -20.21
N ALA A 168 -2.20 -8.95 -20.61
CA ALA A 168 -3.17 -8.21 -21.41
C ALA A 168 -3.18 -8.61 -22.89
N LEU A 169 -2.14 -9.28 -23.39
CA LEU A 169 -2.11 -9.78 -24.76
C LEU A 169 -3.24 -10.80 -25.01
N SER A 170 -3.94 -10.65 -26.12
CA SER A 170 -4.88 -11.66 -26.60
C SER A 170 -4.10 -12.90 -27.07
N HIS A 171 -4.77 -14.05 -27.21
CA HIS A 171 -4.13 -15.25 -27.76
C HIS A 171 -3.55 -15.01 -29.16
N ARG A 172 -4.17 -14.14 -29.96
CA ARG A 172 -3.67 -13.78 -31.28
C ARG A 172 -2.38 -12.96 -31.17
N ASP A 173 -2.36 -11.93 -30.32
CA ASP A 173 -1.17 -11.11 -30.13
C ASP A 173 0.02 -11.95 -29.64
N VAL A 174 -0.23 -12.92 -28.74
CA VAL A 174 0.82 -13.84 -28.28
C VAL A 174 1.41 -14.64 -29.44
N LEU A 175 0.60 -15.11 -30.39
CA LEU A 175 1.08 -15.86 -31.54
C LEU A 175 1.82 -14.97 -32.54
N ASP A 176 1.29 -13.77 -32.81
CA ASP A 176 1.85 -12.81 -33.76
C ASP A 176 3.21 -12.26 -33.24
N LEU A 177 3.32 -12.03 -31.93
CA LEU A 177 4.52 -11.48 -31.27
C LEU A 177 5.45 -12.56 -30.69
N TYR A 178 5.15 -13.85 -30.89
CA TYR A 178 5.83 -14.96 -30.21
C TYR A 178 7.37 -14.92 -30.32
N PRO A 179 7.97 -14.65 -31.51
CA PRO A 179 9.42 -14.55 -31.62
C PRO A 179 10.01 -13.43 -30.75
N ALA A 180 9.35 -12.28 -30.66
CA ALA A 180 9.78 -11.15 -29.85
C ALA A 180 9.61 -11.42 -28.36
N LEU A 181 8.55 -12.12 -27.96
CA LEU A 181 8.32 -12.55 -26.58
C LEU A 181 9.39 -13.54 -26.11
N CYS A 182 9.76 -14.51 -26.93
CA CYS A 182 10.86 -15.44 -26.64
C CYS A 182 12.20 -14.71 -26.54
N ALA A 183 12.46 -13.77 -27.46
CA ALA A 183 13.66 -12.93 -27.39
C ALA A 183 13.69 -12.13 -26.08
N LEU A 184 12.58 -11.51 -25.67
CA LEU A 184 12.48 -10.84 -24.37
C LEU A 184 12.75 -11.81 -23.21
N GLY A 185 12.15 -13.00 -23.22
CA GLY A 185 12.35 -14.02 -22.19
C GLY A 185 13.83 -14.30 -21.95
N THR A 186 14.61 -14.50 -23.03
CA THR A 186 16.07 -14.74 -22.94
C THR A 186 16.89 -13.52 -22.51
N GLN A 187 16.37 -12.30 -22.68
CA GLN A 187 17.04 -11.05 -22.34
C GLN A 187 16.78 -10.59 -20.90
N LEU A 188 15.81 -11.22 -20.21
CA LEU A 188 15.40 -10.79 -18.88
C LEU A 188 16.57 -10.80 -17.87
N PRO A 189 16.59 -9.85 -16.91
CA PRO A 189 17.55 -9.86 -15.82
C PRO A 189 17.51 -11.18 -15.03
N GLY A 190 18.67 -11.70 -14.64
CA GLY A 190 18.78 -13.06 -14.08
C GLY A 190 17.86 -13.36 -12.89
N GLY A 191 17.64 -12.38 -11.99
CA GLY A 191 16.69 -12.53 -10.88
C GLY A 191 15.23 -12.70 -11.36
N VAL A 192 14.79 -11.84 -12.27
CA VAL A 192 13.43 -11.87 -12.85
C VAL A 192 13.22 -13.13 -13.68
N HIS A 193 14.23 -13.51 -14.48
CA HIS A 193 14.21 -14.74 -15.26
C HIS A 193 14.05 -15.97 -14.35
N ALA A 194 14.87 -16.09 -13.30
CA ALA A 194 14.79 -17.21 -12.36
C ALA A 194 13.44 -17.27 -11.64
N ASP A 195 12.87 -16.13 -11.26
CA ASP A 195 11.55 -16.05 -10.64
C ASP A 195 10.43 -16.55 -11.57
N LEU A 196 10.44 -16.10 -12.83
CA LEU A 196 9.44 -16.52 -13.82
C LEU A 196 9.57 -18.00 -14.18
N VAL A 197 10.79 -18.51 -14.38
CA VAL A 197 11.03 -19.95 -14.60
C VAL A 197 10.49 -20.77 -13.42
N ARG A 198 10.77 -20.36 -12.17
CA ARG A 198 10.21 -21.05 -11.00
C ARG A 198 8.68 -21.04 -10.98
N ALA A 199 8.06 -19.95 -11.43
CA ALA A 199 6.61 -19.81 -11.45
C ALA A 199 5.92 -20.77 -12.45
N THR A 200 6.65 -21.32 -13.44
CA THR A 200 6.11 -22.34 -14.36
C THR A 200 5.67 -23.62 -13.66
N VAL A 201 6.22 -23.93 -12.47
CA VAL A 201 5.80 -25.06 -11.63
C VAL A 201 4.34 -24.92 -11.17
N ARG A 202 3.81 -23.68 -11.13
CA ARG A 202 2.40 -23.35 -10.87
C ARG A 202 1.86 -22.50 -12.03
N PRO A 203 1.55 -23.12 -13.18
CA PRO A 203 1.32 -22.39 -14.43
C PRO A 203 0.04 -21.53 -14.41
N LEU A 204 -0.87 -21.77 -13.47
CA LEU A 204 -2.10 -20.98 -13.30
C LEU A 204 -1.90 -19.66 -12.54
N SER A 205 -0.70 -19.38 -12.04
CA SER A 205 -0.36 -18.08 -11.46
C SER A 205 -0.10 -17.04 -12.57
N PRO A 206 -0.35 -15.74 -12.33
CA PRO A 206 -0.04 -14.69 -13.32
C PRO A 206 1.42 -14.70 -13.80
N ALA A 207 2.36 -15.01 -12.89
CA ALA A 207 3.77 -15.16 -13.20
C ALA A 207 4.04 -16.42 -14.06
N GLY A 208 3.38 -17.55 -13.75
CA GLY A 208 3.48 -18.78 -14.53
C GLY A 208 2.94 -18.63 -15.95
N VAL A 209 1.77 -18.00 -16.12
CA VAL A 209 1.21 -17.69 -17.45
C VAL A 209 2.13 -16.77 -18.24
N THR A 210 2.69 -15.75 -17.57
CA THR A 210 3.63 -14.82 -18.21
C THR A 210 4.90 -15.54 -18.66
N ALA A 211 5.47 -16.40 -17.81
CA ALA A 211 6.65 -17.20 -18.15
C ALA A 211 6.42 -18.06 -19.41
N LEU A 212 5.28 -18.77 -19.47
CA LEU A 212 4.90 -19.56 -20.64
C LEU A 212 4.76 -18.72 -21.91
N ARG A 213 4.17 -17.53 -21.81
CA ARG A 213 4.02 -16.59 -22.94
C ARG A 213 5.36 -16.00 -23.40
N LEU A 214 6.35 -15.92 -22.52
CA LEU A 214 7.71 -15.49 -22.82
C LEU A 214 8.62 -16.65 -23.29
N GLY A 215 8.10 -17.86 -23.42
CA GLY A 215 8.87 -19.04 -23.87
C GLY A 215 9.84 -19.59 -22.83
N LEU A 216 9.57 -19.37 -21.54
CA LEU A 216 10.35 -19.86 -20.39
C LEU A 216 9.86 -21.20 -19.84
#